data_AF-A0A6G3ZAD8-F1
#
_entry.id   AF-A0A6G3ZAD8-F1
#
_cell.length_a   1.000
_cell.length_b   1.000
_cell.length_c   1.000
_cell.angle_alpha   90.00
_cell.angle_beta   90.00
_cell.angle_gamma   90.00
#
_symmetry.space_group_name_H-M   'P 1'
#
loop_
_entity.id
_entity.type
_entity.pdbx_description
1 polymer ?
#
loop_
_entity_poly.entity_id
_entity_poly.type
_entity_poly.pdbx_seq_one_letter_code
_entity_poly.pdbx_strand_id
1 'polypeptide(L)'
;MSSHYPCPCCGYRTLPQPPPGSWEICPVCFWEDAPKLWDCTSNQVSLRQAQRNFLSLGASEPQWSKDVRPATATEKRPSNWQTMDEQEAQRCAVLIQTITAAFSDVLREDGVSMHQARVIDDYGSPEEEAQARLLDIDTHWWEVPDAWIAEFYEILSFVDPKGFRYYIPAYMIWTLKNYDNTWSNSA
;
A
#
# COMPACT_ATOMS: atom_id res chain seq x y z
N MET A 1 22.11 -32.60 -4.28
CA MET A 1 21.82 -31.56 -5.29
C MET A 1 21.76 -30.24 -4.55
N SER A 2 22.65 -29.29 -4.83
CA SER A 2 22.59 -27.98 -4.18
C SER A 2 21.39 -27.22 -4.73
N SER A 3 20.37 -27.03 -3.90
CA SER A 3 19.18 -26.26 -4.27
C SER A 3 19.50 -24.79 -4.12
N HIS A 4 19.60 -24.05 -5.23
CA HIS A 4 19.70 -22.60 -5.18
C HIS A 4 18.39 -21.98 -4.66
N TYR A 5 18.50 -20.84 -3.99
CA TYR A 5 17.41 -20.08 -3.41
C TYR A 5 17.01 -18.91 -4.33
N PRO A 6 15.71 -18.54 -4.35
CA PRO A 6 15.22 -17.47 -5.21
C PRO A 6 15.81 -16.12 -4.78
N CYS A 7 16.36 -15.37 -5.74
CA CYS A 7 16.75 -13.99 -5.51
C CYS A 7 15.52 -13.16 -5.09
N PRO A 8 15.62 -12.32 -4.04
CA PRO A 8 14.49 -11.51 -3.59
C PRO A 8 14.03 -10.49 -4.65
N CYS A 9 14.93 -10.04 -5.54
CA CYS A 9 14.61 -9.07 -6.59
C CYS A 9 13.91 -9.73 -7.80
N CYS A 10 14.51 -10.75 -8.42
CA CYS A 10 14.00 -11.31 -9.68
C CYS A 10 13.29 -12.66 -9.54
N GLY A 11 13.35 -13.31 -8.37
CA GLY A 11 12.71 -14.58 -8.06
C GLY A 11 13.37 -15.84 -8.62
N TYR A 12 14.35 -15.70 -9.50
CA TYR A 12 15.07 -16.84 -10.06
C TYR A 12 16.02 -17.45 -9.02
N ARG A 13 16.13 -18.77 -9.01
CA ARG A 13 16.97 -19.51 -8.07
C ARG A 13 18.45 -19.41 -8.42
N THR A 14 19.10 -18.34 -7.97
CA THR A 14 20.52 -18.06 -8.24
C THR A 14 21.39 -18.06 -6.99
N LEU A 15 20.80 -17.95 -5.80
CA LEU A 15 21.56 -17.77 -4.57
C LEU A 15 21.97 -19.13 -3.97
N PRO A 16 23.21 -19.29 -3.49
CA PRO A 16 23.67 -20.53 -2.86
C PRO A 16 23.12 -20.73 -1.44
N GLN A 17 22.67 -19.64 -0.79
CA GLN A 17 22.15 -19.63 0.58
C GLN A 17 20.77 -18.94 0.63
N PRO A 18 19.94 -19.22 1.65
CA PRO A 18 18.66 -18.53 1.81
C PRO A 18 18.86 -17.02 2.01
N PRO A 19 18.17 -16.16 1.26
CA PRO A 19 18.13 -14.73 1.54
C PRO A 19 17.28 -14.42 2.80
N PRO A 20 17.48 -13.26 3.45
CA PRO A 20 18.46 -12.24 3.10
C PRO A 20 19.86 -12.53 3.64
N GLY A 21 20.88 -11.97 3.00
CA GLY A 21 22.25 -11.91 3.53
C GLY A 21 23.18 -13.03 3.07
N SER A 22 22.97 -13.56 1.86
CA SER A 22 23.92 -14.47 1.22
C SER A 22 25.21 -13.77 0.77
N TRP A 23 25.24 -12.44 0.68
CA TRP A 23 26.35 -11.61 0.17
C TRP A 23 26.64 -11.80 -1.33
N GLU A 24 25.73 -12.48 -2.03
CA GLU A 24 25.90 -12.85 -3.43
C GLU A 24 25.20 -11.84 -4.35
N ILE A 25 25.80 -11.61 -5.51
CA ILE A 25 25.20 -10.80 -6.57
C ILE A 25 24.45 -11.74 -7.52
N CYS A 26 23.15 -11.52 -7.68
CA CYS A 26 22.35 -12.30 -8.61
C CYS A 26 22.77 -12.00 -10.06
N PRO A 27 23.28 -12.97 -10.85
CA PRO A 27 23.69 -12.70 -12.23
C PRO A 27 22.52 -12.41 -13.18
N VAL A 28 21.29 -12.68 -12.77
CA VAL A 28 20.10 -12.46 -13.60
C VAL A 28 19.59 -11.02 -13.52
N CYS A 29 19.75 -10.37 -12.36
CA CYS A 29 19.23 -9.01 -12.16
C CYS A 29 20.25 -8.04 -11.55
N PHE A 30 21.43 -8.51 -11.16
CA PHE A 30 22.46 -7.72 -10.48
C PHE A 30 22.08 -7.18 -9.09
N TRP A 31 21.07 -7.76 -8.44
CA TRP A 31 20.77 -7.46 -7.04
C TRP A 31 21.79 -8.14 -6.12
N GLU A 32 22.45 -7.38 -5.25
CA GLU A 32 23.29 -7.91 -4.18
C GLU A 32 22.44 -8.25 -2.95
N ASP A 33 22.44 -9.52 -2.54
CA ASP A 33 21.72 -9.99 -1.37
C ASP A 33 22.52 -9.74 -0.07
N ALA A 34 22.80 -8.46 0.20
CA ALA A 34 23.43 -8.01 1.42
C ALA A 34 22.38 -7.66 2.50
N PRO A 35 22.65 -7.94 3.79
CA PRO A 35 21.79 -7.46 4.86
C PRO A 35 21.85 -5.93 4.91
N LYS A 36 20.73 -5.28 5.27
CA LYS A 36 20.75 -3.85 5.60
C LYS A 36 21.57 -3.64 6.87
N LEU A 37 22.84 -3.27 6.70
CA LEU A 37 23.68 -2.73 7.75
C LEU A 37 23.49 -1.21 7.80
N TRP A 38 23.53 -0.67 9.02
CA TRP A 38 23.22 0.73 9.35
C TRP A 38 23.92 1.78 8.48
N ASP A 39 25.14 1.49 7.99
CA ASP A 39 25.99 2.45 7.26
C ASP A 39 26.42 1.99 5.85
N CYS A 40 25.95 0.84 5.36
CA CYS A 40 26.35 0.34 4.04
C CYS A 40 25.15 -0.23 3.28
N THR A 41 24.72 0.48 2.23
CA THR A 41 23.75 -0.04 1.26
C THR A 41 24.52 -0.58 0.05
N SER A 42 24.61 -1.91 -0.09
CA SER A 42 25.20 -2.52 -1.28
C SER A 42 24.45 -2.16 -2.57
N ASN A 43 23.14 -1.92 -2.48
CA ASN A 43 22.29 -1.49 -3.60
C ASN A 43 21.86 -0.02 -3.38
N GLN A 44 21.75 0.76 -4.46
CA GLN A 44 21.34 2.18 -4.37
C GLN A 44 19.82 2.37 -4.27
N VAL A 45 19.06 1.32 -4.57
CA VAL A 45 17.58 1.36 -4.54
C VAL A 45 17.02 0.37 -3.52
N SER A 46 15.79 0.60 -3.08
CA SER A 46 15.07 -0.35 -2.24
C SER A 46 14.78 -1.66 -3.01
N LEU A 47 14.59 -2.77 -2.29
CA LEU A 47 14.22 -4.04 -2.91
C LEU A 47 12.93 -3.92 -3.74
N ARG A 48 11.93 -3.18 -3.25
CA ARG A 48 10.68 -2.91 -3.97
C ARG A 48 10.96 -2.17 -5.29
N GLN A 49 11.80 -1.15 -5.27
CA GLN A 49 12.19 -0.44 -6.49
C GLN A 49 13.02 -1.32 -7.44
N ALA A 50 13.91 -2.16 -6.92
CA ALA A 50 14.67 -3.11 -7.73
C ALA A 50 13.78 -4.15 -8.42
N GLN A 51 12.74 -4.65 -7.73
CA GLN A 51 11.73 -5.52 -8.34
C GLN A 51 11.01 -4.80 -9.50
N ARG A 52 10.59 -3.55 -9.30
CA ARG A 52 9.98 -2.71 -10.36
C ARG A 52 10.93 -2.50 -11.54
N ASN A 53 12.19 -2.16 -11.27
CA ASN A 53 13.23 -1.99 -12.28
C ASN A 53 13.47 -3.30 -13.05
N PHE A 54 13.53 -4.44 -12.37
CA PHE A 54 13.74 -5.72 -13.03
C PHE A 54 12.59 -6.07 -13.97
N LEU A 55 11.34 -5.79 -13.57
CA LEU A 55 10.18 -6.01 -14.42
C LEU A 55 10.16 -5.11 -15.65
N SER A 56 10.66 -3.89 -15.57
CA SER A 56 10.65 -2.92 -16.68
C SER A 56 11.91 -2.93 -17.55
N LEU A 57 13.08 -3.18 -16.95
CA LEU A 57 14.41 -3.04 -17.57
C LEU A 57 15.19 -4.36 -17.64
N GLY A 58 14.81 -5.38 -16.85
CA GLY A 58 15.57 -6.64 -16.73
C GLY A 58 16.77 -6.59 -15.78
N ALA A 59 16.97 -5.47 -15.06
CA ALA A 59 18.03 -5.29 -14.06
C ALA A 59 17.48 -4.62 -12.79
N SER A 60 18.12 -4.86 -11.65
CA SER A 60 17.79 -4.28 -10.34
C SER A 60 17.98 -2.76 -10.33
N GLU A 61 18.97 -2.26 -11.06
CA GLU A 61 19.22 -0.83 -11.26
C GLU A 61 19.57 -0.57 -12.74
N PRO A 62 19.17 0.58 -13.30
CA PRO A 62 19.40 0.89 -14.71
C PRO A 62 20.87 0.79 -15.14
N GLN A 63 21.79 1.19 -14.26
CA GLN A 63 23.23 1.22 -14.56
C GLN A 63 23.85 -0.16 -14.78
N TRP A 64 23.25 -1.22 -14.22
CA TRP A 64 23.74 -2.60 -14.31
C TRP A 64 23.15 -3.40 -15.47
N SER A 65 22.42 -2.75 -16.38
CA SER A 65 21.76 -3.43 -17.51
C SER A 65 22.72 -4.18 -18.45
N LYS A 66 24.02 -3.87 -18.41
CA LYS A 66 25.05 -4.54 -19.21
C LYS A 66 25.70 -5.74 -18.50
N ASP A 67 25.50 -5.86 -17.19
CA ASP A 67 26.13 -6.87 -16.34
C ASP A 67 25.15 -7.98 -15.92
N VAL A 68 23.93 -7.96 -16.48
CA VAL A 68 22.93 -9.03 -16.31
C VAL A 68 22.98 -10.05 -17.43
N ARG A 69 22.51 -11.27 -17.15
CA ARG A 69 22.25 -12.31 -18.15
C ARG A 69 20.84 -12.89 -18.02
N PRO A 70 20.29 -13.50 -19.09
CA PRO A 70 19.07 -14.31 -18.96
C PRO A 70 19.21 -15.43 -17.94
N ALA A 71 18.10 -15.80 -17.30
CA ALA A 71 18.04 -17.00 -16.46
C ALA A 71 18.23 -18.26 -17.32
N THR A 72 18.94 -19.24 -16.78
CA THR A 72 19.13 -20.55 -17.41
C THR A 72 17.88 -21.44 -17.24
N ALA A 73 17.80 -22.52 -18.00
CA ALA A 73 16.67 -23.45 -17.94
C ALA A 73 16.46 -24.12 -16.56
N THR A 74 17.50 -24.17 -15.72
CA THR A 74 17.46 -24.75 -14.38
C THR A 74 17.13 -23.71 -13.30
N GLU A 75 17.40 -22.43 -13.55
CA GLU A 75 17.06 -21.31 -12.67
C GLU A 75 15.57 -20.97 -12.83
N LYS A 76 14.71 -21.72 -12.14
CA LYS A 76 13.26 -21.48 -12.18
C LYS A 76 12.79 -20.62 -11.01
N ARG A 77 11.76 -19.81 -11.23
CA ARG A 77 11.01 -19.15 -10.16
C ARG A 77 10.15 -20.17 -9.40
N PRO A 78 10.04 -20.08 -8.07
CA PRO A 78 8.96 -20.74 -7.34
C PRO A 78 7.59 -20.34 -7.91
N SER A 79 6.63 -21.26 -7.97
CA SER A 79 5.28 -20.98 -8.49
C SER A 79 4.51 -19.95 -7.65
N ASN A 80 4.91 -19.77 -6.40
CA ASN A 80 4.36 -18.81 -5.45
C ASN A 80 5.23 -17.54 -5.30
N TRP A 81 6.23 -17.33 -6.16
CA TRP A 81 7.02 -16.10 -6.10
C TRP A 81 6.16 -14.91 -6.54
N GLN A 82 6.21 -13.84 -5.74
CA GLN A 82 5.51 -12.59 -5.96
C GLN A 82 6.44 -11.43 -5.57
N THR A 83 6.32 -10.32 -6.27
CA THR A 83 6.91 -9.04 -5.88
C THR A 83 6.30 -8.52 -4.57
N MET A 84 7.00 -7.58 -3.93
CA MET A 84 6.49 -6.90 -2.74
C MET A 84 5.21 -6.13 -3.03
N ASP A 85 5.05 -5.58 -4.24
CA ASP A 85 3.83 -4.87 -4.64
C ASP A 85 2.64 -5.83 -4.78
N GLU A 86 2.83 -6.99 -5.41
CA GLU A 86 1.78 -8.02 -5.50
C GLU A 86 1.37 -8.55 -4.12
N GLN A 87 2.35 -8.80 -3.25
CA GLN A 87 2.10 -9.23 -1.87
C GLN A 87 1.33 -8.15 -1.08
N GLU A 88 1.73 -6.89 -1.22
CA GLU A 88 1.05 -5.77 -0.55
C GLU A 88 -0.38 -5.60 -1.07
N ALA A 89 -0.59 -5.64 -2.39
CA ALA A 89 -1.92 -5.57 -2.98
C ALA A 89 -2.84 -6.70 -2.48
N GLN A 90 -2.29 -7.92 -2.34
CA GLN A 90 -3.03 -9.04 -1.76
C GLN A 90 -3.39 -8.81 -0.29
N ARG A 91 -2.46 -8.27 0.51
CA ARG A 91 -2.72 -7.93 1.92
C ARG A 91 -3.76 -6.83 2.06
N CYS A 92 -3.67 -5.76 1.25
CA CYS A 92 -4.66 -4.69 1.19
C CYS A 92 -6.05 -5.26 0.83
N ALA A 93 -6.14 -6.15 -0.16
CA ALA A 93 -7.41 -6.77 -0.53
C ALA A 93 -8.05 -7.56 0.62
N VAL A 94 -7.25 -8.33 1.37
CA VAL A 94 -7.72 -9.06 2.57
C VAL A 94 -8.17 -8.10 3.68
N LEU A 95 -7.42 -7.02 3.92
CA LEU A 95 -7.77 -6.01 4.91
C LEU A 95 -9.06 -5.29 4.54
N ILE A 96 -9.24 -4.90 3.28
CA ILE A 96 -10.48 -4.26 2.80
C ILE A 96 -11.68 -5.18 3.04
N GLN A 97 -11.57 -6.48 2.72
CA GLN A 97 -12.64 -7.44 3.00
C GLN A 97 -12.92 -7.56 4.50
N THR A 98 -11.88 -7.59 5.33
CA THR A 98 -12.00 -7.68 6.79
C THR A 98 -12.71 -6.45 7.37
N ILE A 99 -12.30 -5.24 6.94
CA ILE A 99 -12.94 -3.98 7.34
C ILE A 99 -14.39 -3.96 6.88
N THR A 100 -14.65 -4.29 5.61
CA THR A 100 -16.01 -4.29 5.05
C THR A 100 -16.94 -5.21 5.84
N ALA A 101 -16.48 -6.41 6.20
CA ALA A 101 -17.26 -7.35 6.99
C ALA A 101 -17.50 -6.83 8.42
N ALA A 102 -16.45 -6.32 9.08
CA ALA A 102 -16.51 -5.85 10.46
C ALA A 102 -17.41 -4.64 10.68
N PHE A 103 -17.63 -3.83 9.64
CA PHE A 103 -18.47 -2.62 9.69
C PHE A 103 -19.75 -2.74 8.84
N SER A 104 -20.11 -3.95 8.36
CA SER A 104 -21.19 -4.15 7.40
C SER A 104 -22.58 -3.73 7.89
N ASP A 105 -22.81 -3.71 9.20
CA ASP A 105 -24.06 -3.36 9.87
C ASP A 105 -24.04 -1.96 10.51
N VAL A 106 -22.97 -1.19 10.31
CA VAL A 106 -22.83 0.13 10.91
C VAL A 106 -23.65 1.17 10.14
N LEU A 107 -24.58 1.80 10.85
CA LEU A 107 -25.38 2.92 10.38
C LEU A 107 -24.94 4.21 11.09
N ARG A 108 -25.12 5.36 10.41
CA ARG A 108 -24.80 6.67 10.99
C ARG A 108 -25.81 7.08 12.06
N GLU A 109 -27.06 6.63 11.94
CA GLU A 109 -28.19 7.04 12.79
C GLU A 109 -28.33 8.58 12.80
N ASP A 110 -28.40 9.17 14.00
CA ASP A 110 -28.37 10.60 14.29
C ASP A 110 -26.95 11.14 14.52
N GLY A 111 -25.92 10.35 14.21
CA GLY A 111 -24.52 10.78 14.30
C GLY A 111 -24.19 11.94 13.38
N VAL A 112 -23.22 12.74 13.80
CA VAL A 112 -22.75 13.93 13.08
C VAL A 112 -22.20 13.51 11.72
N SER A 113 -22.77 14.06 10.65
CA SER A 113 -22.34 13.78 9.28
C SER A 113 -21.12 14.61 8.87
N MET A 114 -20.53 14.29 7.71
CA MET A 114 -19.29 14.87 7.23
C MET A 114 -19.41 16.39 6.99
N HIS A 115 -20.48 16.84 6.34
CA HIS A 115 -20.68 18.28 6.13
C HIS A 115 -21.08 18.99 7.44
N GLN A 116 -21.80 18.33 8.35
CA GLN A 116 -22.03 18.88 9.70
C GLN A 116 -20.70 19.08 10.43
N ALA A 117 -19.80 18.10 10.40
CA ALA A 117 -18.50 18.15 11.05
C ALA A 117 -17.64 19.32 10.54
N ARG A 118 -17.69 19.61 9.23
CA ARG A 118 -17.07 20.82 8.64
C ARG A 118 -17.64 22.10 9.25
N VAL A 119 -18.96 22.22 9.32
CA VAL A 119 -19.62 23.41 9.92
C VAL A 119 -19.25 23.56 11.39
N ILE A 120 -19.15 22.46 12.14
CA ILE A 120 -18.73 22.47 13.54
C ILE A 120 -17.29 22.97 13.68
N ASP A 121 -16.36 22.50 12.83
CA ASP A 121 -14.97 22.98 12.79
C ASP A 121 -14.90 24.49 12.48
N ASP A 122 -15.73 24.96 11.55
CA ASP A 122 -15.83 26.37 11.17
C ASP A 122 -16.62 27.24 12.17
N TYR A 123 -17.02 26.70 13.33
CA TYR A 123 -17.84 27.36 14.35
C TYR A 123 -19.17 27.92 13.82
N GLY A 124 -19.76 27.23 12.84
CA GLY A 124 -21.03 27.61 12.24
C GLY A 124 -22.23 27.47 13.18
N SER A 125 -23.35 28.03 12.75
CA SER A 125 -24.60 28.05 13.50
C SER A 125 -25.36 26.71 13.40
N PRO A 126 -26.28 26.43 14.34
CA PRO A 126 -27.14 25.25 14.25
C PRO A 126 -28.01 25.19 12.99
N GLU A 127 -28.35 26.35 12.40
CA GLU A 127 -29.10 26.41 11.14
C GLU A 127 -28.23 25.95 9.96
N GLU A 128 -26.98 26.41 9.89
CA GLU A 128 -26.00 25.97 8.88
C GLU A 128 -25.70 24.48 9.01
N GLU A 129 -25.56 23.97 10.24
CA GLU A 129 -25.35 22.55 10.50
C GLU A 129 -26.53 21.72 9.99
N ALA A 130 -27.77 22.16 10.25
CA ALA A 130 -28.97 21.50 9.77
C ALA A 130 -29.07 21.49 8.23
N GLN A 131 -28.62 22.56 7.56
CA GLN A 131 -28.56 22.60 6.09
C GLN A 131 -27.47 21.68 5.53
N ALA A 132 -26.28 21.69 6.14
CA ALA A 132 -25.16 20.84 5.75
C ALA A 132 -25.53 19.35 5.81
N ARG A 133 -26.29 18.95 6.83
CA ARG A 133 -26.80 17.58 6.99
C ARG A 133 -27.58 17.07 5.77
N LEU A 134 -28.26 17.94 5.02
CA LEU A 134 -29.05 17.58 3.85
C LEU A 134 -28.19 17.13 2.65
N LEU A 135 -26.89 17.47 2.64
CA LEU A 135 -25.94 17.08 1.59
C LEU A 135 -25.49 15.62 1.76
N ASP A 136 -25.51 15.11 2.99
CA ASP A 136 -25.00 13.80 3.36
C ASP A 136 -26.06 12.71 3.20
N ILE A 137 -26.45 12.44 1.94
CA ILE A 137 -27.52 11.49 1.57
C ILE A 137 -27.13 10.01 1.66
N ASP A 138 -25.87 9.73 1.97
CA ASP A 138 -25.33 8.38 2.10
C ASP A 138 -26.02 7.62 3.24
N THR A 139 -26.40 6.38 2.94
CA THR A 139 -27.06 5.47 3.89
C THR A 139 -26.11 4.39 4.40
N HIS A 140 -25.09 4.09 3.60
CA HIS A 140 -24.00 3.21 3.97
C HIS A 140 -22.66 3.92 3.81
N TRP A 141 -21.72 3.63 4.70
CA TRP A 141 -20.42 4.31 4.71
C TRP A 141 -19.61 4.08 3.43
N TRP A 142 -19.86 3.00 2.68
CA TRP A 142 -19.20 2.73 1.39
C TRP A 142 -19.77 3.54 0.22
N GLU A 143 -20.86 4.27 0.43
CA GLU A 143 -21.44 5.20 -0.57
C GLU A 143 -20.79 6.58 -0.51
N VAL A 144 -20.03 6.88 0.55
CA VAL A 144 -19.32 8.15 0.71
C VAL A 144 -18.28 8.29 -0.41
N PRO A 145 -18.32 9.36 -1.22
CA PRO A 145 -17.39 9.52 -2.34
C PRO A 145 -15.93 9.61 -1.90
N ASP A 146 -15.02 8.93 -2.61
CA ASP A 146 -13.57 9.00 -2.37
C ASP A 146 -13.02 10.44 -2.42
N ALA A 147 -13.62 11.30 -3.25
CA ALA A 147 -13.25 12.72 -3.34
C ALA A 147 -13.57 13.47 -2.04
N TRP A 148 -14.69 13.15 -1.39
CA TRP A 148 -15.04 13.73 -0.10
C TRP A 148 -14.12 13.20 1.00
N ILE A 149 -13.80 11.90 1.01
CA ILE A 149 -12.83 11.35 1.97
C ILE A 149 -11.46 12.06 1.86
N ALA A 150 -11.03 12.40 0.64
CA ALA A 150 -9.79 13.14 0.40
C ALA A 150 -9.87 14.63 0.82
N GLU A 151 -11.01 15.27 0.57
CA GLU A 151 -11.26 16.68 0.89
C GLU A 151 -11.46 16.93 2.39
N PHE A 152 -12.20 16.04 3.06
CA PHE A 152 -12.60 16.16 4.45
C PHE A 152 -11.71 15.31 5.40
N TYR A 153 -10.39 15.34 5.24
CA TYR A 153 -9.46 14.50 6.01
C TYR A 153 -9.42 14.79 7.52
N GLU A 154 -9.93 15.94 7.96
CA GLU A 154 -9.90 16.45 9.33
C GLU A 154 -11.17 16.13 10.14
N ILE A 155 -12.27 15.75 9.48
CA ILE A 155 -13.60 15.66 10.11
C ILE A 155 -13.71 14.63 11.23
N LEU A 156 -12.81 13.64 11.29
CA LEU A 156 -12.82 12.61 12.34
C LEU A 156 -12.64 13.20 13.75
N SER A 157 -12.15 14.44 13.87
CA SER A 157 -12.04 15.15 15.16
C SER A 157 -13.31 15.88 15.58
N PHE A 158 -14.24 16.08 14.66
CA PHE A 158 -15.44 16.93 14.83
C PHE A 158 -16.76 16.15 14.72
N VAL A 159 -16.68 14.87 14.34
CA VAL A 159 -17.80 13.94 14.46
C VAL A 159 -17.94 13.42 15.89
N ASP A 160 -19.16 13.05 16.26
CA ASP A 160 -19.46 12.35 17.50
C ASP A 160 -19.09 10.85 17.41
N PRO A 161 -19.21 10.06 18.49
CA PRO A 161 -18.85 8.64 18.45
C PRO A 161 -19.61 7.82 17.39
N LYS A 162 -20.86 8.18 17.07
CA LYS A 162 -21.65 7.50 16.03
C LYS A 162 -21.12 7.85 14.64
N GLY A 163 -20.93 9.13 14.34
CA GLY A 163 -20.31 9.59 13.09
C GLY A 163 -18.92 9.00 12.89
N PHE A 164 -18.09 8.99 13.93
CA PHE A 164 -16.76 8.36 13.88
C PHE A 164 -16.84 6.89 13.49
N ARG A 165 -17.70 6.11 14.16
CA ARG A 165 -17.88 4.69 13.88
C ARG A 165 -18.36 4.45 12.45
N TYR A 166 -19.21 5.33 11.92
CA TYR A 166 -19.73 5.24 10.56
C TYR A 166 -18.66 5.57 9.51
N TYR A 167 -17.89 6.65 9.66
CA TYR A 167 -16.93 7.08 8.65
C TYR A 167 -15.60 6.35 8.67
N ILE A 168 -15.13 5.89 9.84
CA ILE A 168 -13.82 5.25 9.97
C ILE A 168 -13.54 4.11 8.96
N PRO A 169 -14.48 3.18 8.62
CA PRO A 169 -14.22 2.17 7.60
C PRO A 169 -13.96 2.76 6.20
N ALA A 170 -14.64 3.84 5.82
CA ALA A 170 -14.44 4.51 4.55
C ALA A 170 -13.01 5.11 4.47
N TYR A 171 -12.56 5.79 5.53
CA TYR A 171 -11.20 6.33 5.61
C TYR A 171 -10.13 5.23 5.60
N MET A 172 -10.31 4.15 6.39
CA MET A 172 -9.35 3.04 6.41
C MET A 172 -9.19 2.40 5.02
N ILE A 173 -10.30 2.15 4.32
CA ILE A 173 -10.28 1.57 2.97
C ILE A 173 -9.68 2.55 1.95
N TRP A 174 -10.04 3.82 2.03
CA TRP A 174 -9.47 4.85 1.15
C TRP A 174 -7.96 4.96 1.33
N THR A 175 -7.45 4.94 2.56
CA THR A 175 -6.01 4.94 2.84
C THR A 175 -5.32 3.71 2.23
N LEU A 176 -5.89 2.51 2.38
CA LEU A 176 -5.32 1.28 1.80
C LEU A 176 -5.26 1.32 0.26
N LYS A 177 -6.25 1.97 -0.39
CA LYS A 177 -6.29 2.13 -1.85
C LYS A 177 -5.32 3.19 -2.37
N ASN A 178 -5.01 4.22 -1.58
CA ASN A 178 -4.29 5.41 -2.03
C ASN A 178 -2.89 5.56 -1.41
N TYR A 179 -2.44 4.63 -0.57
CA TYR A 179 -1.17 4.70 0.15
C TYR A 179 0.06 4.98 -0.73
N ASP A 180 0.14 4.38 -1.92
CA ASP A 180 1.28 4.59 -2.83
C ASP A 180 1.24 5.99 -3.50
N ASN A 181 0.07 6.61 -3.67
CA ASN A 181 -0.07 7.92 -4.30
C ASN A 181 0.32 9.08 -3.36
N THR A 182 0.28 8.88 -2.04
CA THR A 182 0.56 9.94 -1.07
C THR A 182 2.06 10.16 -0.81
N TRP A 183 2.91 9.16 -1.09
CA TRP A 183 4.36 9.25 -0.94
C TRP A 183 5.13 9.35 -2.26
N SER A 184 4.49 9.08 -3.40
CA SER A 184 5.11 9.23 -4.72
C SER A 184 5.30 10.69 -5.17
N ASN A 185 4.69 11.66 -4.46
CA ASN A 185 4.82 13.10 -4.73
C ASN A 185 5.93 13.78 -3.91
N SER A 186 6.72 13.03 -3.14
CA SER A 186 7.78 13.57 -2.26
C SER A 186 9.16 12.97 -2.51
N ALA A 187 9.44 12.50 -3.73
CA ALA A 187 10.78 12.11 -4.20
C ALA A 187 11.21 12.94 -5.41
#